data_AF-A0A0F7VG20-F1
#
_entry.id   AF-A0A0F7VG20-F1
#
_cell.length_a   1.000
_cell.length_b   1.000
_cell.length_c   1.000
_cell.angle_alpha   90.00
_cell.angle_beta   90.00
_cell.angle_gamma   90.00
#
_symmetry.space_group_name_H-M   'P 1'
#
loop_
_entity.id
_entity.type
_entity.pdbx_description
1 polymer ?
#
loop_
_entity_poly.entity_id
_entity_poly.type
_entity_poly.pdbx_seq_one_letter_code
_entity_poly.pdbx_strand_id
1 'polypeptide(L)'
;MSLSWLPWPTRRLHTAVQSKSTWGYVIYRTSYTPESDATFLGIVDLLNSYIKHGLYSECTSSQSNTSRHTDPTPYHEIWARHDPVIMDDPSQFDGASADAIQAHFKSWTRAQEKRGCSTAYRMCMVLDERSLRELANFPPPGENLNGEKPMHPIQYVTVIETQPDSDDEFDSFMGG
;
A
#
# COMPACT_ATOMS: atom_id res chain seq x y z
N MET A 1 -20.94 15.89 -5.99
CA MET A 1 -21.49 14.77 -6.78
C MET A 1 -21.42 13.52 -5.92
N SER A 2 -22.46 12.68 -5.88
CA SER A 2 -22.45 11.45 -5.06
C SER A 2 -21.58 10.39 -5.75
N LEU A 3 -20.46 10.02 -5.12
CA LEU A 3 -19.57 8.94 -5.58
C LEU A 3 -20.03 7.56 -5.07
N SER A 4 -21.34 7.34 -5.00
CA SER A 4 -21.93 6.09 -4.50
C SER A 4 -21.65 4.87 -5.38
N TRP A 5 -21.12 5.09 -6.60
CA TRP A 5 -20.71 4.04 -7.53
C TRP A 5 -19.30 3.52 -7.26
N LEU A 6 -18.47 4.24 -6.50
CA LEU A 6 -17.15 3.74 -6.09
C LEU A 6 -17.33 2.64 -5.03
N PRO A 7 -16.52 1.57 -5.08
CA PRO A 7 -16.39 0.63 -3.97
C PRO A 7 -16.13 1.37 -2.66
N TRP A 8 -16.66 0.85 -1.56
CA TRP A 8 -16.53 1.51 -0.25
C TRP A 8 -15.08 1.86 0.13
N PRO A 9 -14.08 0.97 -0.05
CA PRO A 9 -12.68 1.30 0.26
C PRO A 9 -12.17 2.49 -0.55
N THR A 10 -12.43 2.50 -1.86
CA THR A 10 -12.00 3.56 -2.78
C THR A 10 -12.71 4.88 -2.51
N ARG A 11 -13.99 4.85 -2.14
CA ARG A 11 -14.74 6.05 -1.72
C ARG A 11 -14.21 6.63 -0.41
N ARG A 12 -13.85 5.77 0.55
CA ARG A 12 -13.25 6.19 1.83
C ARG A 12 -11.88 6.84 1.58
N LEU A 13 -11.06 6.23 0.73
CA LEU A 13 -9.76 6.79 0.33
C LEU A 13 -9.90 8.12 -0.41
N HIS A 14 -10.84 8.22 -1.37
CA HIS A 14 -11.17 9.46 -2.06
C HIS A 14 -11.53 10.59 -1.07
N THR A 15 -12.41 10.29 -0.11
CA THR A 15 -12.83 11.26 0.90
C THR A 15 -11.64 11.74 1.75
N ALA A 16 -10.73 10.84 2.11
CA ALA A 16 -9.52 11.19 2.86
C ALA A 16 -8.56 12.09 2.07
N VAL A 17 -8.37 11.84 0.77
CA VAL A 17 -7.45 12.69 -0.03
C VAL A 17 -8.02 14.07 -0.35
N GLN A 18 -9.35 14.21 -0.33
CA GLN A 18 -10.04 15.50 -0.48
C GLN A 18 -9.83 16.43 0.72
N SER A 19 -9.60 15.88 1.93
CA SER A 19 -9.22 16.66 3.11
C SER A 19 -7.73 17.09 3.11
N LYS A 20 -7.07 17.09 1.95
CA LYS A 20 -5.64 17.40 1.75
C LYS A 20 -4.67 16.41 2.42
N SER A 21 -5.14 15.24 2.82
CA SER A 21 -4.28 14.18 3.35
C SER A 21 -3.56 13.45 2.21
N THR A 22 -2.33 13.03 2.44
CA THR A 22 -1.64 12.06 1.60
C THR A 22 -1.98 10.64 2.05
N TRP A 23 -1.71 9.65 1.20
CA TRP A 23 -1.91 8.23 1.52
C TRP A 23 -0.79 7.40 0.91
N GLY A 24 -0.55 6.22 1.47
CA GLY A 24 0.48 5.31 1.01
C GLY A 24 0.86 4.35 2.13
N TYR A 25 1.65 3.34 1.79
CA TYR A 25 2.21 2.45 2.80
C TYR A 25 3.42 3.11 3.47
N VAL A 26 3.64 2.74 4.74
CA VAL A 26 4.93 2.93 5.38
C VAL A 26 5.79 1.74 5.01
N ILE A 27 6.96 1.98 4.42
CA ILE A 27 7.86 0.94 3.91
C ILE A 27 9.16 1.01 4.70
N TYR A 28 9.46 -0.06 5.45
CA TYR A 28 10.72 -0.21 6.17
C TYR A 28 11.74 -0.92 5.32
N ARG A 29 12.95 -0.36 5.28
CA ARG A 29 14.12 -1.04 4.76
C ARG A 29 14.90 -1.66 5.91
N THR A 30 15.13 -2.97 5.86
CA THR A 30 15.87 -3.69 6.92
C THR A 30 17.13 -4.40 6.43
N SER A 31 17.45 -4.30 5.14
CA SER A 31 18.72 -4.77 4.58
C SER A 31 19.46 -3.65 3.86
N TYR A 32 20.74 -3.50 4.17
CA TYR A 32 21.64 -2.45 3.64
C TYR A 32 22.90 -3.03 2.99
N THR A 33 22.75 -4.16 2.29
CA THR A 33 23.82 -4.74 1.47
C THR A 33 24.03 -3.93 0.18
N PRO A 34 25.21 -4.02 -0.48
CA PRO A 34 25.42 -3.35 -1.76
C PRO A 34 24.42 -3.76 -2.86
N GLU A 35 23.92 -5.00 -2.81
CA GLU A 35 22.90 -5.50 -3.73
C GLU A 35 21.53 -4.89 -3.41
N SER A 36 21.18 -4.78 -2.12
CA SER A 36 19.94 -4.15 -1.68
C SER A 36 19.92 -2.65 -2.01
N ASP A 37 21.05 -1.94 -1.84
CA ASP A 37 21.20 -0.52 -2.21
C ASP A 37 20.90 -0.28 -3.70
N ALA A 38 21.38 -1.18 -4.57
CA ALA A 38 21.20 -1.04 -6.01
C ALA A 38 19.75 -1.29 -6.46
N THR A 39 18.97 -2.05 -5.69
CA THR A 39 17.65 -2.55 -6.11
C THR A 39 16.48 -1.94 -5.33
N PHE A 40 16.71 -1.40 -4.13
CA PHE A 40 15.67 -0.94 -3.20
C PHE A 40 14.69 0.04 -3.84
N LEU A 41 15.17 1.12 -4.45
CA LEU A 41 14.30 2.12 -5.07
C LEU A 41 13.48 1.54 -6.23
N GLY A 42 14.09 0.67 -7.06
CA GLY A 42 13.38 0.00 -8.15
C GLY A 42 12.26 -0.90 -7.64
N ILE A 43 12.44 -1.52 -6.48
CA ILE A 43 11.42 -2.38 -5.85
C ILE A 43 10.30 -1.54 -5.22
N VAL A 44 10.62 -0.39 -4.63
CA VAL A 44 9.60 0.58 -4.17
C VAL A 44 8.74 1.05 -5.36
N ASP A 45 9.37 1.37 -6.50
CA ASP A 45 8.65 1.76 -7.73
C ASP A 45 7.80 0.61 -8.29
N LEU A 46 8.30 -0.62 -8.20
CA LEU A 46 7.54 -1.82 -8.58
C LEU A 46 6.29 -1.99 -7.72
N LEU A 47 6.42 -1.90 -6.40
CA LEU A 47 5.29 -1.98 -5.47
C LEU A 47 4.25 -0.88 -5.74
N ASN A 48 4.72 0.36 -5.96
CA ASN A 48 3.86 1.48 -6.32
C ASN A 48 3.12 1.23 -7.63
N SER A 49 3.77 0.59 -8.61
CA SER A 49 3.15 0.21 -9.87
C SER A 49 2.03 -0.81 -9.65
N TYR A 50 2.23 -1.81 -8.78
CA TYR A 50 1.20 -2.79 -8.42
C TYR A 50 0.02 -2.16 -7.67
N ILE A 51 0.28 -1.26 -6.71
CA ILE A 51 -0.77 -0.51 -6.00
C ILE A 51 -1.58 0.31 -7.00
N LYS A 52 -0.91 1.03 -7.91
CA LYS A 52 -1.55 1.78 -8.98
C LYS A 52 -2.40 0.85 -9.85
N HIS A 53 -1.85 -0.26 -10.32
CA HIS A 53 -2.59 -1.20 -11.14
C HIS A 53 -3.85 -1.73 -10.43
N GLY A 54 -3.74 -2.08 -9.14
CA GLY A 54 -4.89 -2.48 -8.32
C GLY A 54 -5.97 -1.40 -8.30
N LEU A 55 -5.59 -0.17 -7.95
CA LEU A 55 -6.49 0.99 -7.91
C LEU A 55 -7.22 1.22 -9.25
N TYR A 56 -6.52 1.14 -10.38
CA TYR A 56 -7.12 1.39 -11.70
C TYR A 56 -7.85 0.17 -12.28
N SER A 57 -7.55 -1.05 -11.83
CA SER A 57 -8.29 -2.26 -12.24
C SER A 57 -9.74 -2.26 -11.75
N GLU A 58 -10.02 -1.58 -10.63
CA GLU A 58 -11.39 -1.32 -10.17
C GLU A 58 -12.15 -0.36 -11.09
N CYS A 59 -11.44 0.62 -11.68
CA CYS A 59 -12.03 1.56 -12.63
C CYS A 59 -12.47 0.84 -13.93
N THR A 60 -11.64 -0.08 -14.44
CA THR A 60 -11.92 -0.80 -15.69
C THR A 60 -12.99 -1.87 -15.54
N SER A 61 -13.00 -2.60 -14.42
CA SER A 61 -14.05 -3.60 -14.11
C SER A 61 -15.42 -2.97 -13.82
N SER A 62 -15.45 -1.75 -13.28
CA SER A 62 -16.70 -0.98 -13.09
C SER A 62 -17.30 -0.49 -14.42
N GLN A 63 -16.46 -0.19 -15.42
CA GLN A 63 -16.89 0.19 -16.78
C GLN A 63 -17.48 -0.99 -17.56
N SER A 64 -17.01 -2.22 -17.37
CA SER A 64 -17.55 -3.38 -18.09
C SER A 64 -18.93 -3.79 -17.62
N ASN A 65 -19.27 -3.52 -16.35
CA ASN A 65 -20.51 -3.97 -15.71
C ASN A 65 -21.62 -2.90 -15.71
N THR A 66 -21.31 -1.66 -16.06
CA THR A 66 -22.30 -0.58 -16.14
C THR A 66 -22.18 0.12 -17.49
N SER A 67 -23.29 0.36 -18.18
CA SER A 67 -23.33 1.14 -19.45
C SER A 67 -22.96 2.62 -19.27
N ARG A 68 -22.37 2.99 -18.13
CA ARG A 68 -21.95 4.34 -17.78
C ARG A 68 -20.44 4.39 -17.93
N HIS A 69 -19.96 5.34 -18.74
CA HIS A 69 -18.57 5.76 -18.67
C HIS A 69 -18.26 6.17 -17.24
N THR A 70 -17.55 5.30 -16.52
CA THR A 70 -17.04 5.59 -15.19
C THR A 70 -15.97 6.66 -15.34
N ASP A 71 -16.22 7.84 -14.76
CA ASP A 71 -15.27 8.94 -14.73
C ASP A 71 -14.00 8.51 -13.97
N PRO A 72 -12.81 8.51 -14.60
CA PRO A 72 -11.57 8.13 -13.94
C PRO A 72 -11.03 9.21 -12.99
N THR A 73 -11.62 10.41 -12.99
CA THR A 73 -11.16 11.56 -12.19
C THR A 73 -10.94 11.23 -10.70
N PRO A 74 -11.85 10.53 -9.99
CA PRO A 74 -11.61 10.17 -8.59
C PRO A 74 -10.37 9.30 -8.39
N TYR A 75 -10.07 8.39 -9.32
CA TYR A 75 -8.87 7.54 -9.26
C TYR A 75 -7.59 8.34 -9.51
N HIS A 76 -7.64 9.32 -10.43
CA HIS A 76 -6.55 10.26 -10.64
C HIS A 76 -6.29 11.14 -9.42
N GLU A 77 -7.35 11.66 -8.79
CA GLU A 77 -7.26 12.47 -7.57
C GLU A 77 -6.69 11.68 -6.38
N ILE A 78 -7.13 10.42 -6.22
CA ILE A 78 -6.53 9.50 -5.25
C ILE A 78 -5.05 9.33 -5.56
N TRP A 79 -4.69 8.89 -6.77
CA TRP A 79 -3.30 8.60 -7.11
C TRP A 79 -2.39 9.83 -7.02
N ALA A 80 -2.87 11.02 -7.35
CA ALA A 80 -2.12 12.27 -7.23
C ALA A 80 -1.69 12.60 -5.80
N ARG A 81 -2.30 11.96 -4.79
CA ARG A 81 -2.01 12.13 -3.36
C ARG A 81 -1.27 10.92 -2.77
N HIS A 82 -0.86 9.97 -3.61
CA HIS A 82 -0.08 8.82 -3.20
C HIS A 82 1.35 9.26 -2.85
N ASP A 83 1.72 9.07 -1.60
CA ASP A 83 3.00 9.48 -0.99
C ASP A 83 3.40 8.43 0.06
N PRO A 84 4.12 7.36 -0.33
CA PRO A 84 4.56 6.32 0.58
C PRO A 84 5.65 6.87 1.50
N VAL A 85 5.63 6.47 2.78
CA VAL A 85 6.64 6.88 3.75
C VAL A 85 7.75 5.85 3.78
N ILE A 86 8.96 6.25 3.39
CA ILE A 86 10.12 5.38 3.39
C ILE A 86 10.89 5.54 4.72
N MET A 87 11.02 4.45 5.47
CA MET A 87 11.82 4.35 6.69
C MET A 87 13.17 3.72 6.34
N ASP A 88 14.12 4.60 5.98
CA ASP A 88 15.47 4.26 5.50
C ASP A 88 16.51 4.89 6.46
N ASP A 89 16.88 4.13 7.48
CA ASP A 89 17.91 4.51 8.45
C ASP A 89 18.68 3.24 8.87
N PRO A 90 19.88 3.01 8.31
CA PRO A 90 20.68 1.82 8.61
C PRO A 90 21.06 1.73 10.08
N SER A 91 21.22 2.86 10.76
CA SER A 91 21.61 2.86 12.17
C SER A 91 20.50 2.35 13.10
N GLN A 92 19.25 2.37 12.63
CA GLN A 92 18.08 1.93 13.39
C GLN A 92 17.48 0.62 12.86
N PHE A 93 17.54 0.37 11.55
CA PHE A 93 16.76 -0.69 10.92
C PHE A 93 17.59 -1.80 10.28
N ASP A 94 18.91 -1.68 10.17
CA ASP A 94 19.74 -2.75 9.61
C ASP A 94 19.65 -4.03 10.45
N GLY A 95 19.17 -5.10 9.83
CA GLY A 95 18.92 -6.38 10.50
C GLY A 95 17.81 -6.35 11.56
N ALA A 96 16.97 -5.31 11.60
CA ALA A 96 15.89 -5.20 12.58
C ALA A 96 14.85 -6.33 12.40
N SER A 97 14.43 -6.92 13.52
CA SER A 97 13.39 -7.95 13.52
C SER A 97 12.00 -7.36 13.30
N ALA A 98 11.05 -8.20 12.87
CA ALA A 98 9.66 -7.81 12.72
C ALA A 98 9.08 -7.21 14.02
N ASP A 99 9.43 -7.76 15.19
CA ASP A 99 9.00 -7.23 16.49
C ASP A 99 9.55 -5.82 16.76
N ALA A 100 10.81 -5.57 16.41
CA ALA A 100 11.44 -4.26 16.55
C ALA A 100 10.77 -3.23 15.62
N ILE A 101 10.52 -3.61 14.37
CA ILE A 101 9.79 -2.78 13.41
C ILE A 101 8.36 -2.52 13.89
N GLN A 102 7.65 -3.53 14.40
CA GLN A 102 6.29 -3.34 14.92
C GLN A 102 6.28 -2.37 16.11
N ALA A 103 7.22 -2.52 17.05
CA ALA A 103 7.34 -1.63 18.20
C ALA A 103 7.64 -0.18 17.77
N HIS A 104 8.60 0.00 16.85
CA HIS A 104 8.93 1.30 16.30
C HIS A 104 7.72 1.92 15.57
N PHE A 105 7.07 1.16 14.69
CA PHE A 105 5.93 1.62 13.92
C PHE A 105 4.76 2.05 14.81
N LYS A 106 4.43 1.26 15.87
CA LYS A 106 3.43 1.65 16.88
C LYS A 106 3.79 2.99 17.57
N SER A 107 5.05 3.18 17.93
CA SER A 107 5.52 4.43 18.55
C SER A 107 5.43 5.61 17.59
N TRP A 108 5.89 5.42 16.35
CA TRP A 108 5.87 6.43 15.30
C TRP A 108 4.45 6.87 14.94
N THR A 109 3.51 5.94 14.74
CA THR A 109 2.10 6.27 14.44
C THR A 109 1.47 7.10 15.54
N ARG A 110 1.67 6.71 16.82
CA ARG A 110 1.21 7.51 17.97
C ARG A 110 1.81 8.91 18.01
N ALA A 111 3.06 9.07 17.57
CA ALA A 111 3.70 10.38 17.50
C ALA A 111 3.11 11.25 16.37
N GLN A 112 2.73 10.65 15.23
CA GLN A 112 2.06 11.36 14.14
C GLN A 112 0.64 11.80 14.52
N GLU A 113 -0.12 10.95 15.19
CA GLU A 113 -1.46 11.28 15.69
C GLU A 113 -1.42 12.51 16.62
N LYS A 114 -0.44 12.55 17.53
CA LYS A 114 -0.22 13.70 18.43
C LYS A 114 0.13 14.99 17.69
N ARG A 115 0.68 14.90 16.49
CA ARG A 115 1.00 16.05 15.62
C ARG A 115 -0.21 16.50 14.79
N GLY A 116 -1.37 15.86 14.95
CA GLY A 116 -2.58 16.16 14.18
C GLY A 116 -2.55 15.59 12.77
N CYS A 117 -1.57 14.75 12.43
CA CYS A 117 -1.61 13.97 11.20
C CYS A 117 -2.67 12.88 11.41
N SER A 118 -3.75 12.91 10.63
CA SER A 118 -4.75 11.82 10.59
C SER A 118 -4.14 10.60 9.90
N THR A 119 -3.20 9.94 10.56
CA THR A 119 -2.50 8.79 10.02
C THR A 119 -3.33 7.55 10.19
N ALA A 120 -4.19 7.25 9.21
CA ALA A 120 -4.82 5.95 9.06
C ALA A 120 -3.80 4.86 8.65
N TYR A 121 -2.55 4.95 9.11
CA TYR A 121 -1.52 3.94 8.88
C TYR A 121 -1.81 2.75 9.81
N ARG A 122 -2.55 1.77 9.28
CA ARG A 122 -2.86 0.52 9.99
C ARG A 122 -1.78 -0.55 9.80
N MET A 123 -1.02 -0.44 8.72
CA MET A 123 -0.07 -1.44 8.27
C MET A 123 1.24 -0.80 7.78
N CYS A 124 2.35 -1.49 7.94
CA CYS A 124 3.61 -1.19 7.25
C CYS A 124 4.13 -2.41 6.48
N MET A 125 4.86 -2.16 5.40
CA MET A 125 5.58 -3.17 4.64
C MET A 125 7.03 -3.22 5.13
N VAL A 126 7.61 -4.42 5.19
CA VAL A 126 9.01 -4.62 5.52
C VAL A 126 9.72 -5.24 4.33
N LEU A 127 10.74 -4.54 3.84
CA LEU A 127 11.62 -4.98 2.77
C LEU A 127 12.94 -5.45 3.39
N ASP A 128 12.97 -6.75 3.68
CA ASP A 128 14.18 -7.46 4.07
C ASP A 128 14.96 -7.94 2.84
N GLU A 129 16.15 -8.49 3.08
CA GLU A 129 17.03 -9.00 2.01
C GLU A 129 16.32 -10.03 1.12
N ARG A 130 15.47 -10.87 1.70
CA ARG A 130 14.70 -11.88 0.98
C ARG A 130 13.68 -11.23 0.05
N SER A 131 12.87 -10.32 0.58
CA SER A 131 11.85 -9.57 -0.18
C SER A 131 12.49 -8.83 -1.34
N LEU A 132 13.66 -8.21 -1.11
CA LEU A 132 14.37 -7.47 -2.15
C LEU A 132 14.86 -8.38 -3.27
N ARG A 133 15.46 -9.52 -2.93
CA ARG A 133 15.94 -10.48 -3.93
C ARG A 133 14.80 -11.12 -4.74
N GLU A 134 13.71 -11.47 -4.07
CA GLU A 134 12.54 -12.03 -4.74
C GLU A 134 11.98 -10.99 -5.73
N LEU A 135 11.75 -9.75 -5.28
CA LEU A 135 11.10 -8.72 -6.08
C LEU A 135 11.98 -8.13 -7.19
N ALA A 136 13.31 -8.24 -7.09
CA ALA A 136 14.24 -7.66 -8.06
C ALA A 136 13.99 -8.11 -9.50
N ASN A 137 13.47 -9.32 -9.70
CA ASN A 137 13.21 -9.89 -11.02
C ASN A 137 11.71 -10.01 -11.33
N PHE A 138 10.85 -9.43 -10.50
CA PHE A 138 9.42 -9.54 -10.67
C PHE A 138 8.94 -8.51 -11.70
N PRO A 139 8.14 -8.91 -12.71
CA PRO A 139 7.75 -8.01 -13.78
C PRO A 139 6.79 -6.93 -13.27
N PRO A 140 6.74 -5.75 -13.89
CA PRO A 140 5.72 -4.76 -13.58
C PRO A 140 4.32 -5.24 -14.03
N PRO A 141 3.26 -4.69 -13.43
CA PRO A 141 1.90 -5.09 -13.77
C PRO A 141 1.55 -4.75 -15.23
N GLY A 142 1.03 -5.74 -15.95
CA GLY A 142 0.58 -5.57 -17.34
C GLY A 142 1.62 -5.91 -18.42
N GLU A 143 2.87 -6.17 -18.06
CA GLU A 143 3.88 -6.72 -18.98
C GLU A 143 3.68 -8.23 -19.22
N ASN A 144 2.52 -8.60 -19.75
CA ASN A 144 2.30 -9.93 -20.33
C ASN A 144 2.45 -9.80 -21.85
N LEU A 145 3.69 -9.92 -22.34
CA LEU A 145 3.99 -9.77 -23.77
C LEU A 145 3.34 -10.83 -24.68
N ASN A 146 2.78 -11.92 -24.13
CA ASN A 146 2.34 -13.08 -24.91
C ASN A 146 0.89 -13.56 -24.67
N GLY A 147 0.02 -12.83 -23.97
CA GLY A 147 -1.41 -13.21 -23.83
C GLY A 147 -1.70 -14.47 -23.00
N GLU A 148 -0.70 -15.30 -22.71
CA GLU A 148 -0.74 -16.29 -21.65
C GLU A 148 -0.51 -15.58 -20.32
N LYS A 149 -1.44 -15.72 -19.37
CA LYS A 149 -1.29 -15.22 -18.01
C LYS A 149 -0.20 -16.09 -17.35
N PRO A 150 1.07 -15.65 -17.28
CA PRO A 150 2.09 -16.50 -16.71
C PRO A 150 1.69 -16.69 -15.25
N MET A 151 1.72 -17.93 -14.80
CA MET A 151 1.57 -18.25 -13.39
C MET A 151 2.87 -17.78 -12.71
N HIS A 152 3.02 -16.47 -12.54
CA HIS A 152 4.16 -15.90 -11.85
C HIS A 152 4.19 -16.50 -10.44
N PRO A 153 5.36 -16.93 -9.95
CA PRO A 153 5.47 -17.40 -8.57
C PRO A 153 4.98 -16.27 -7.67
N ILE A 154 4.02 -16.61 -6.79
CA ILE A 154 3.48 -15.66 -5.82
C ILE A 154 4.66 -15.24 -4.93
N GLN A 155 4.94 -13.94 -4.90
CA GLN A 155 5.92 -13.37 -4.00
C GLN A 155 5.23 -12.71 -2.83
N TYR A 156 5.91 -12.71 -1.69
CA TYR A 156 5.34 -12.26 -0.43
C TYR A 156 6.22 -11.14 0.13
N VAL A 157 5.57 -10.03 0.50
CA VAL A 157 6.19 -8.98 1.31
C VAL A 157 5.62 -9.11 2.71
N THR A 158 6.49 -8.99 3.72
CA THR A 158 6.03 -8.96 5.10
C THR A 158 5.24 -7.68 5.36
N VAL A 159 4.03 -7.83 5.88
CA VAL A 159 3.17 -6.74 6.32
C VAL A 159 2.96 -6.85 7.82
N ILE A 160 3.16 -5.76 8.54
CA ILE A 160 2.98 -5.68 9.98
C ILE A 160 1.79 -4.76 10.27
N GLU A 161 0.83 -5.29 11.01
CA GLU A 161 -0.34 -4.55 11.47
C GLU A 161 -0.16 -4.12 12.93
N THR A 162 -0.70 -2.94 13.28
CA THR A 162 -0.49 -2.33 14.61
C THR A 162 -1.66 -2.46 15.57
N GLN A 163 -2.84 -2.87 15.09
CA GLN A 163 -3.99 -3.20 15.93
C GLN A 163 -4.39 -4.66 15.67
N PRO A 164 -4.72 -5.46 16.70
CA PRO A 164 -5.63 -6.55 16.47
C PRO A 164 -6.93 -5.93 15.94
N ASP A 165 -7.53 -6.52 14.90
CA ASP A 165 -8.91 -6.19 14.54
C ASP A 165 -9.72 -6.22 15.85
N SER A 166 -10.19 -5.07 16.31
CA SER A 166 -11.31 -5.11 17.24
C SER A 166 -12.46 -5.66 16.40
N ASP A 167 -12.75 -6.95 16.57
CA ASP A 167 -13.92 -7.63 15.99
C ASP A 167 -15.23 -6.83 16.28
N ASP A 168 -15.19 -5.87 17.21
CA ASP A 168 -16.23 -4.90 17.52
C ASP A 168 -16.70 -4.02 16.32
N GLU A 169 -15.90 -3.82 15.26
CA GLU A 169 -16.38 -3.10 14.05
C GLU A 169 -17.22 -4.01 13.15
N PHE A 170 -17.06 -5.34 13.24
CA PHE A 170 -17.92 -6.33 12.57
C PHE A 170 -19.19 -6.64 13.37
N ASP A 171 -19.18 -6.52 14.70
CA ASP A 171 -20.40 -6.74 15.52
C ASP A 171 -21.47 -5.66 15.31
N SER A 172 -21.10 -4.48 14.79
CA SER A 172 -22.07 -3.46 14.37
C SER A 172 -22.77 -3.80 13.05
N PHE A 173 -22.32 -4.84 12.32
CA PHE A 173 -22.88 -5.29 11.04
C PHE A 173 -24.05 -6.27 11.22
N MET A 174 -24.19 -6.90 12.39
CA MET A 174 -25.31 -7.77 12.72
C MET A 174 -26.18 -7.09 13.76
N GLY A 175 -26.99 -6.11 13.30
CA GLY A 175 -27.83 -5.28 14.15
C GLY A 175 -28.62 -6.04 15.22
N GLY A 176 -28.67 -5.44 16.41
CA GLY A 176 -29.77 -5.65 17.35
C GLY A 176 -31.02 -4.87 16.92
#